data_AF-A0A392MZK9-F1
#
_entry.id   AF-A0A392MZK9-F1
#
_cell.length_a   1.000
_cell.length_b   1.000
_cell.length_c   1.000
_cell.angle_alpha   90.00
_cell.angle_beta   90.00
_cell.angle_gamma   90.00
#
_symmetry.space_group_name_H-M   'P 1'
#
loop_
_entity.id
_entity.type
_entity.pdbx_description
1 polymer ?
#
loop_
_entity_poly.entity_id
_entity_poly.type
_entity_poly.pdbx_seq_one_letter_code
_entity_poly.pdbx_strand_id
1 'polypeptide(L)'
;MGKKLDALLGRNFKTDKFKPTINLAISRLAVLKNQRNARLRQARSDVLQLLQLPDHHQRALLRVEHVIKEQNMLDVYDEIEGYFNLLIERIHLIAQQRECPDELEEAASGILYAASRCGDFPEIQEIRTILTSRFGKEFAARAIELRNNCKVQPKFTLNCMITC
;
A
#
# COMPACT_ATOMS: atom_id res chain seq x y z
N MET A 1 36.12 -18.59 -3.29
CA MET A 1 34.90 -19.41 -3.15
C MET A 1 33.88 -18.88 -2.11
N GLY A 2 34.05 -17.66 -1.56
CA GLY A 2 33.18 -17.13 -0.49
C GLY A 2 31.72 -16.81 -0.89
N LYS A 3 31.47 -16.31 -2.10
CA LYS A 3 30.12 -15.94 -2.59
C LYS A 3 29.15 -17.13 -2.80
N LYS A 4 29.66 -18.36 -2.77
CA LYS A 4 28.85 -19.58 -3.03
C LYS A 4 28.12 -20.09 -1.77
N LEU A 5 28.53 -19.64 -0.57
CA LEU A 5 27.90 -20.00 0.71
C LEU A 5 26.82 -19.00 1.14
N ASP A 6 26.90 -17.73 0.73
CA ASP A 6 25.81 -16.74 0.89
C ASP A 6 24.50 -17.21 0.22
N ALA A 7 24.68 -17.98 -0.86
CA ALA A 7 23.62 -18.59 -1.66
C ALA A 7 22.95 -19.80 -0.98
N LEU A 8 23.50 -20.35 0.11
CA LEU A 8 22.98 -21.58 0.68
C LEU A 8 21.83 -21.38 1.69
N LEU A 9 21.66 -20.22 2.35
CA LEU A 9 20.58 -20.08 3.34
C LEU A 9 19.85 -18.72 3.44
N GLY A 10 20.25 -17.68 2.68
CA GLY A 10 19.58 -16.38 2.79
C GLY A 10 20.04 -15.39 1.74
N ARG A 11 19.40 -15.45 0.56
CA ARG A 11 19.59 -14.55 -0.60
C ARG A 11 19.95 -13.12 -0.14
N ASN A 12 21.15 -12.67 -0.48
CA ASN A 12 21.60 -11.29 -0.27
C ASN A 12 20.53 -10.32 -0.77
N PHE A 13 19.85 -9.65 0.18
CA PHE A 13 18.88 -8.62 -0.10
C PHE A 13 19.59 -7.48 -0.83
N LYS A 14 19.20 -7.22 -2.07
CA LYS A 14 19.79 -6.16 -2.87
C LYS A 14 19.14 -4.84 -2.49
N THR A 15 19.66 -4.21 -1.44
CA THR A 15 19.31 -2.84 -1.02
C THR A 15 19.33 -1.86 -2.18
N ASP A 16 20.30 -2.06 -3.10
CA ASP A 16 20.57 -1.23 -4.27
C ASP A 16 19.42 -1.20 -5.27
N LYS A 17 18.52 -2.20 -5.23
CA LYS A 17 17.29 -2.22 -6.04
C LYS A 17 16.08 -1.79 -5.23
N PHE A 18 16.00 -2.17 -3.96
CA PHE A 18 14.82 -1.93 -3.14
C PHE A 18 14.52 -0.44 -2.92
N LYS A 19 15.52 0.33 -2.49
CA LYS A 19 15.33 1.76 -2.21
C LYS A 19 14.94 2.56 -3.46
N PRO A 20 15.59 2.39 -4.63
CA PRO A 20 15.13 3.01 -5.87
C PRO A 20 13.70 2.64 -6.26
N THR A 21 13.32 1.36 -6.14
CA THR A 21 11.94 0.92 -6.43
C THR A 21 10.93 1.61 -5.52
N ILE A 22 11.21 1.72 -4.20
CA ILE A 22 10.32 2.44 -3.29
C ILE A 22 10.24 3.93 -3.64
N ASN A 23 11.37 4.59 -3.93
CA ASN A 23 11.35 6.00 -4.32
C ASN A 23 10.52 6.26 -5.58
N LEU A 24 10.57 5.34 -6.56
CA LEU A 24 9.71 5.38 -7.74
C LEU A 24 8.23 5.21 -7.34
N ALA A 25 7.95 4.27 -6.43
CA ALA A 25 6.61 4.02 -5.91
C ALA A 25 6.03 5.25 -5.19
N ILE A 26 6.83 5.94 -4.36
CA ILE A 26 6.45 7.21 -3.71
C ILE A 26 6.15 8.29 -4.75
N SER A 27 7.01 8.43 -5.77
CA SER A 27 6.78 9.38 -6.87
C SER A 27 5.47 9.10 -7.61
N ARG A 28 5.16 7.81 -7.84
CA ARG A 28 3.89 7.37 -8.44
C ARG A 28 2.70 7.68 -7.52
N LEU A 29 2.83 7.45 -6.22
CA LEU A 29 1.79 7.80 -5.24
C LEU A 29 1.44 9.28 -5.28
N ALA A 30 2.43 10.17 -5.38
CA ALA A 30 2.17 11.61 -5.50
C ALA A 30 1.27 11.94 -6.70
N VAL A 31 1.52 11.31 -7.86
CA VAL A 31 0.68 11.45 -9.06
C VAL A 31 -0.73 10.89 -8.82
N LEU A 32 -0.84 9.69 -8.25
CA LEU A 32 -2.12 9.05 -7.98
C LEU A 32 -2.95 9.85 -6.96
N LYS A 33 -2.32 10.37 -5.90
CA LYS A 33 -2.96 11.25 -4.90
C LYS A 33 -3.46 12.54 -5.54
N ASN A 34 -2.71 13.15 -6.45
CA ASN A 34 -3.16 14.34 -7.16
C ASN A 34 -4.41 14.07 -8.01
N GLN A 35 -4.43 12.94 -8.73
CA GLN A 35 -5.60 12.53 -9.51
C GLN A 35 -6.83 12.26 -8.63
N ARG A 36 -6.66 11.52 -7.53
CA ARG A 36 -7.73 11.25 -6.56
C ARG A 36 -8.26 12.52 -5.89
N ASN A 37 -7.37 13.44 -5.52
CA ASN A 37 -7.76 14.74 -4.97
C ASN A 37 -8.58 15.58 -5.95
N ALA A 38 -8.25 15.58 -7.24
CA ALA A 38 -9.04 16.26 -8.26
C ALA A 38 -10.47 15.66 -8.34
N ARG A 39 -10.57 14.32 -8.37
CA ARG A 39 -11.86 13.61 -8.36
C ARG A 39 -12.68 13.89 -7.10
N LEU A 40 -12.02 13.91 -5.94
CA LEU A 40 -12.65 14.22 -4.66
C LEU A 40 -13.24 15.63 -4.65
N ARG A 41 -12.48 16.64 -5.10
CA ARG A 41 -12.97 18.03 -5.20
C ARG A 41 -14.16 18.13 -6.14
N GLN A 42 -14.10 17.48 -7.30
CA GLN A 42 -15.21 17.46 -8.24
C GLN A 42 -16.44 16.79 -7.63
N ALA A 43 -16.29 15.62 -7.01
CA ALA A 43 -17.40 14.90 -6.39
C ALA A 43 -18.05 15.72 -5.27
N ARG A 44 -17.27 16.43 -4.45
CA ARG A 44 -17.79 17.37 -3.44
C ARG A 44 -18.57 18.53 -4.07
N SER A 45 -18.04 19.14 -5.13
CA SER A 45 -18.76 20.18 -5.87
C SER A 45 -20.09 19.66 -6.43
N ASP A 46 -20.10 18.45 -6.97
CA ASP A 46 -21.30 17.85 -7.56
C ASP A 46 -22.36 17.55 -6.48
N VAL A 47 -21.95 17.13 -5.27
CA VAL A 47 -22.88 17.00 -4.13
C VAL A 47 -23.54 18.34 -3.83
N LEU A 48 -22.76 19.42 -3.72
CA LEU A 48 -23.29 20.76 -3.41
C LEU A 48 -24.31 21.22 -4.45
N GLN A 49 -24.00 21.03 -5.75
CA GLN A 49 -24.91 21.39 -6.83
C GLN A 49 -26.19 20.56 -6.82
N LEU A 50 -26.09 19.24 -6.58
CA LEU A 50 -27.25 18.36 -6.54
C LEU A 50 -28.18 18.68 -5.38
N LEU A 51 -27.65 19.10 -4.22
CA LEU A 51 -28.45 19.51 -3.07
C LEU A 51 -29.24 20.81 -3.29
N GLN A 52 -28.86 21.62 -4.27
CA GLN A 52 -29.58 22.85 -4.63
C GLN A 52 -30.76 22.59 -5.59
N LEU A 53 -30.83 21.40 -6.19
CA LEU A 53 -31.89 21.03 -7.13
C LEU A 53 -33.04 20.31 -6.40
N PRO A 54 -34.32 20.64 -6.71
CA PRO A 54 -35.46 19.93 -6.15
C PRO A 54 -35.48 18.46 -6.59
N ASP A 55 -35.85 17.55 -5.69
CA ASP A 55 -35.97 16.10 -5.93
C ASP A 55 -34.68 15.36 -6.34
N HIS A 56 -33.50 15.91 -6.06
CA HIS A 56 -32.19 15.31 -6.43
C HIS A 56 -31.45 14.63 -5.27
N HIS A 57 -32.07 14.49 -4.09
CA HIS A 57 -31.43 13.93 -2.90
C HIS A 57 -30.82 12.54 -3.11
N GLN A 58 -31.48 11.64 -3.85
CA GLN A 58 -30.95 10.31 -4.11
C GLN A 58 -29.67 10.35 -4.97
N ARG A 59 -29.60 11.27 -5.95
CA ARG A 59 -28.39 11.48 -6.76
C ARG A 59 -27.27 12.09 -5.92
N ALA A 60 -27.60 13.01 -5.00
CA ALA A 60 -26.64 13.58 -4.06
C ALA A 60 -26.06 12.49 -3.14
N LEU A 61 -26.88 11.57 -2.64
CA LEU A 61 -26.43 10.45 -1.80
C LEU A 61 -25.45 9.53 -2.54
N LEU A 62 -25.77 9.13 -3.77
CA LEU A 62 -24.85 8.35 -4.61
C LEU A 62 -23.52 9.09 -4.83
N ARG A 63 -23.57 10.42 -4.98
CA ARG A 63 -22.35 11.22 -5.12
C ARG A 63 -21.55 11.32 -3.82
N VAL A 64 -22.20 11.32 -2.65
CA VAL A 64 -21.52 11.22 -1.35
C VAL A 64 -20.78 9.89 -1.22
N GLU A 65 -21.35 8.76 -1.69
CA GLU A 65 -20.62 7.49 -1.71
C GLU A 65 -19.33 7.58 -2.53
N HIS A 66 -19.35 8.31 -3.66
CA HIS A 66 -18.14 8.57 -4.44
C HIS A 66 -17.12 9.41 -3.66
N VAL A 67 -17.57 10.45 -2.93
CA VAL A 67 -16.70 11.25 -2.06
C VAL A 67 -16.00 10.36 -1.02
N ILE A 68 -16.75 9.46 -0.38
CA ILE A 68 -16.22 8.52 0.62
C ILE A 68 -15.18 7.60 -0.01
N LYS A 69 -15.46 7.03 -1.19
CA LYS A 69 -14.51 6.16 -1.90
C LYS A 69 -13.21 6.88 -2.28
N GLU A 70 -13.30 8.10 -2.81
CA GLU A 70 -12.10 8.86 -3.18
C GLU A 70 -11.29 9.29 -1.94
N GLN A 71 -11.95 9.65 -0.83
CA GLN A 71 -11.26 9.96 0.43
C GLN A 71 -10.57 8.73 1.02
N ASN A 72 -11.27 7.59 1.09
CA ASN A 72 -10.70 6.35 1.61
C ASN A 72 -9.49 5.88 0.77
N MET A 73 -9.48 6.09 -0.55
CA MET A 73 -8.30 5.84 -1.38
C MET A 73 -7.12 6.74 -1.04
N LEU A 74 -7.36 8.02 -0.74
CA LEU A 74 -6.30 8.93 -0.32
C LEU A 74 -5.69 8.48 1.00
N ASP A 75 -6.54 8.11 1.97
CA ASP A 75 -6.10 7.57 3.26
C ASP A 75 -5.24 6.30 3.07
N VAL A 76 -5.62 5.40 2.17
CA VAL A 76 -4.80 4.21 1.81
C VAL A 76 -3.45 4.62 1.23
N TYR A 77 -3.41 5.60 0.34
CA TYR A 77 -2.16 6.07 -0.25
C TYR A 77 -1.26 6.80 0.77
N ASP A 78 -1.83 7.49 1.74
CA ASP A 78 -1.10 8.12 2.84
C ASP A 78 -0.43 7.06 3.73
N GLU A 79 -1.15 6.01 4.09
CA GLU A 79 -0.59 4.88 4.86
C GLU A 79 0.50 4.12 4.09
N ILE A 80 0.28 3.82 2.80
CA ILE A 80 1.30 3.17 1.95
C ILE A 80 2.58 4.03 1.88
N GLU A 81 2.44 5.35 1.72
CA GLU A 81 3.60 6.26 1.72
C GLU A 81 4.32 6.24 3.08
N GLY A 82 3.59 6.24 4.19
CA GLY A 82 4.15 6.09 5.53
C GLY A 82 4.94 4.78 5.69
N TYR A 83 4.39 3.66 5.24
CA TYR A 83 5.06 2.36 5.25
C TYR A 83 6.32 2.36 4.38
N PHE A 84 6.27 2.95 3.18
CA PHE A 84 7.44 3.08 2.32
C PHE A 84 8.57 3.90 2.95
N ASN A 85 8.23 5.03 3.58
CA ASN A 85 9.20 5.86 4.29
C ASN A 85 9.85 5.08 5.44
N LEU A 86 9.06 4.36 6.25
CA LEU A 86 9.58 3.53 7.34
C LEU A 86 10.51 2.43 6.84
N LEU A 87 10.14 1.72 5.77
CA LEU A 87 10.96 0.66 5.18
C LEU A 87 12.29 1.18 4.61
N ILE A 88 12.30 2.41 4.06
CA ILE A 88 13.54 3.07 3.61
C ILE A 88 14.40 3.47 4.82
N GLU A 89 13.80 4.10 5.83
CA GLU A 89 14.50 4.55 7.03
C GLU A 89 15.20 3.39 7.76
N ARG A 90 14.52 2.25 7.85
CA ARG A 90 14.98 1.04 8.54
C ARG A 90 15.53 -0.04 7.59
N ILE A 91 15.95 0.34 6.38
CA ILE A 91 16.40 -0.60 5.34
C ILE A 91 17.55 -1.52 5.79
N HIS A 92 18.39 -1.07 6.72
CA HIS A 92 19.48 -1.86 7.28
C HIS A 92 18.97 -3.10 8.05
N LEU A 93 17.85 -2.98 8.79
CA LEU A 93 17.23 -4.11 9.47
C LEU A 93 16.70 -5.13 8.47
N ILE A 94 16.09 -4.65 7.39
CA ILE A 94 15.60 -5.49 6.29
C ILE A 94 16.77 -6.26 5.65
N ALA A 95 17.94 -5.64 5.50
CA ALA A 95 19.11 -6.26 4.88
C ALA A 95 19.81 -7.30 5.77
N GLN A 96 19.81 -7.10 7.09
CA GLN A 96 20.56 -7.93 8.04
C GLN A 96 19.74 -9.09 8.62
N GLN A 97 18.45 -8.89 8.86
CA GLN A 97 17.61 -9.89 9.54
C GLN A 97 16.93 -10.84 8.54
N ARG A 98 16.98 -12.14 8.84
CA ARG A 98 16.35 -13.19 8.00
C ARG A 98 14.82 -13.15 8.08
N GLU A 99 14.30 -12.88 9.28
CA GLU A 99 12.88 -12.70 9.54
C GLU A 99 12.50 -11.21 9.48
N CYS A 100 11.21 -10.91 9.35
CA CYS A 100 10.75 -9.52 9.37
C CYS A 100 10.86 -8.99 10.80
N PRO A 101 11.59 -7.88 11.04
CA PRO A 101 11.66 -7.28 12.37
C PRO A 101 10.27 -6.85 12.83
N ASP A 102 9.95 -7.03 14.12
CA ASP A 102 8.64 -6.68 14.69
C ASP A 102 8.22 -5.24 14.38
N GLU A 103 9.17 -4.29 14.42
CA GLU A 103 8.93 -2.88 14.12
C GLU A 103 8.57 -2.60 12.64
N LEU A 104 8.88 -3.52 11.73
CA LEU A 104 8.58 -3.42 10.31
C LEU A 104 7.45 -4.35 9.87
N GLU A 105 6.98 -5.24 10.76
CA GLU A 105 6.04 -6.29 10.40
C GLU A 105 4.71 -5.72 9.92
N GLU A 106 4.22 -4.66 10.57
CA GLU A 106 3.01 -3.94 10.16
C GLU A 106 3.19 -3.34 8.75
N ALA A 107 4.26 -2.58 8.53
CA ALA A 107 4.49 -1.92 7.25
C ALA A 107 4.69 -2.93 6.11
N ALA A 108 5.51 -3.96 6.32
CA ALA A 108 5.74 -5.00 5.33
C ALA A 108 4.44 -5.77 5.02
N SER A 109 3.66 -6.13 6.04
CA SER A 109 2.37 -6.81 5.86
C SER A 109 1.35 -5.93 5.14
N GLY A 110 1.26 -4.65 5.51
CA GLY A 110 0.39 -3.66 4.89
C GLY A 110 0.67 -3.49 3.40
N ILE A 111 1.94 -3.35 3.02
CA ILE A 111 2.34 -3.28 1.60
C ILE A 111 2.01 -4.57 0.84
N LEU A 112 2.26 -5.74 1.42
CA LEU A 112 1.94 -7.03 0.80
C LEU A 112 0.44 -7.17 0.56
N TYR A 113 -0.37 -6.80 1.56
CA TYR A 113 -1.82 -6.80 1.46
C TYR A 113 -2.30 -5.79 0.40
N ALA A 114 -1.83 -4.55 0.45
CA ALA A 114 -2.19 -3.50 -0.52
C ALA A 114 -1.85 -3.91 -1.95
N ALA A 115 -0.69 -4.53 -2.17
CA ALA A 115 -0.30 -5.03 -3.49
C ALA A 115 -1.20 -6.14 -4.02
N SER A 116 -1.99 -6.81 -3.19
CA SER A 116 -2.99 -7.77 -3.68
C SER A 116 -4.26 -7.09 -4.21
N ARG A 117 -4.51 -5.82 -3.84
CA ARG A 117 -5.73 -5.08 -4.18
C ARG A 117 -5.49 -3.94 -5.15
N CYS A 118 -4.39 -3.22 -5.02
CA CYS A 118 -4.03 -2.06 -5.85
C CYS A 118 -3.41 -2.51 -7.19
N GLY A 119 -4.25 -2.80 -8.19
CA GLY A 119 -3.82 -3.23 -9.53
C GLY A 119 -3.16 -2.15 -10.39
N ASP A 120 -3.54 -0.88 -10.20
CA ASP A 120 -3.07 0.26 -11.01
C ASP A 120 -1.67 0.77 -10.65
N PHE A 121 -0.99 0.06 -9.76
CA PHE A 121 0.27 0.47 -9.14
C PHE A 121 1.37 -0.56 -9.40
N PRO A 122 2.03 -0.57 -10.56
CA PRO A 122 2.98 -1.63 -10.92
C PRO A 122 4.19 -1.70 -9.98
N GLU A 123 4.65 -0.57 -9.43
CA GLU A 123 5.79 -0.53 -8.50
C GLU A 123 5.49 -1.28 -7.20
N ILE A 124 4.25 -1.25 -6.69
CA ILE A 124 3.88 -2.02 -5.49
C ILE A 124 3.94 -3.52 -5.74
N GLN A 125 3.70 -3.97 -6.98
CA GLN A 125 3.81 -5.37 -7.37
C GLN A 125 5.27 -5.84 -7.37
N GLU A 126 6.17 -4.98 -7.82
CA GLU A 126 7.61 -5.24 -7.74
C GLU A 126 8.07 -5.31 -6.29
N ILE A 127 7.63 -4.37 -5.44
CA ILE A 127 7.94 -4.36 -4.00
C ILE A 127 7.39 -5.62 -3.32
N ARG A 128 6.17 -6.06 -3.64
CA ARG A 128 5.60 -7.33 -3.16
C ARG A 128 6.51 -8.51 -3.49
N THR A 129 7.04 -8.55 -4.71
CA THR A 129 7.94 -9.62 -5.15
C THR A 129 9.25 -9.60 -4.35
N ILE A 130 9.80 -8.41 -4.10
CA ILE A 130 11.02 -8.24 -3.29
C ILE A 130 10.78 -8.68 -1.85
N LEU A 131 9.71 -8.19 -1.20
CA LEU A 131 9.37 -8.53 0.18
C LEU A 131 9.06 -10.03 0.35
N THR A 132 8.33 -10.63 -0.59
CA THR A 132 8.05 -12.09 -0.60
C THR A 132 9.33 -12.89 -0.76
N SER A 133 10.26 -12.45 -1.61
CA SER A 133 11.56 -13.10 -1.73
C SER A 133 12.43 -12.91 -0.49
N ARG A 134 12.23 -11.83 0.28
CA ARG A 134 13.03 -11.53 1.47
C ARG A 134 12.53 -12.27 2.70
N PHE A 135 11.24 -12.18 3.01
CA PHE A 135 10.64 -12.72 4.23
C PHE A 135 9.93 -14.06 4.04
N GLY A 136 9.82 -14.54 2.80
CA GLY A 136 9.24 -15.84 2.47
C GLY A 136 7.78 -15.78 2.07
N LYS A 137 7.33 -16.86 1.41
CA LYS A 137 5.97 -16.98 0.87
C LYS A 137 4.90 -17.09 1.96
N GLU A 138 5.19 -17.79 3.05
CA GLU A 138 4.24 -17.94 4.17
C GLU A 138 3.96 -16.60 4.86
N PHE A 139 4.99 -15.77 5.06
CA PHE A 139 4.84 -14.41 5.56
C PHE A 139 3.92 -13.58 4.64
N ALA A 140 4.19 -13.62 3.33
CA ALA A 140 3.38 -12.91 2.35
C ALA A 140 1.93 -13.41 2.29
N ALA A 141 1.72 -14.73 2.29
CA ALA A 141 0.38 -15.32 2.29
C ALA A 141 -0.40 -14.93 3.54
N ARG A 142 0.23 -14.94 4.73
CA ARG A 142 -0.41 -14.50 5.98
C ARG A 142 -0.91 -13.06 5.88
N ALA A 143 -0.12 -12.16 5.31
CA ALA A 143 -0.51 -10.76 5.12
C ALA A 143 -1.63 -10.60 4.07
N ILE A 144 -1.49 -11.25 2.90
CA ILE A 144 -2.43 -11.12 1.78
C ILE A 144 -3.80 -11.72 2.11
N GLU A 145 -3.83 -12.88 2.75
CA GLU A 145 -5.05 -13.62 3.08
C GLU A 145 -5.61 -13.25 4.46
N LEU A 146 -4.98 -12.30 5.16
CA LEU A 146 -5.37 -11.86 6.51
C LEU A 146 -5.49 -13.02 7.50
N ARG A 147 -4.56 -13.98 7.45
CA ARG A 147 -4.54 -15.12 8.40
C ARG A 147 -4.23 -14.63 9.83
N ASN A 148 -4.50 -15.48 10.82
CA ASN A 148 -4.25 -15.18 12.24
C ASN A 148 -2.83 -14.59 12.46
N ASN A 149 -2.74 -13.59 13.33
CA ASN A 149 -1.51 -12.85 13.64
C ASN A 149 -0.89 -12.07 12.47
N CYS A 150 -1.64 -11.80 11.37
CA CYS A 150 -1.19 -10.79 10.42
C CYS A 150 -1.19 -9.40 11.10
N LYS A 151 -0.15 -8.60 10.87
CA LYS A 151 0.00 -7.26 11.46
C LYS A 151 -0.62 -6.16 10.60
N VAL A 152 -1.51 -6.52 9.67
CA VAL A 152 -2.17 -5.52 8.80
C VAL A 152 -3.18 -4.74 9.63
N GLN A 153 -3.14 -3.40 9.56
CA GLN A 153 -4.11 -2.58 10.30
C GLN A 153 -5.56 -2.83 9.83
N PRO A 154 -6.52 -2.98 10.76
CA PRO A 154 -7.93 -3.22 10.40
C PRO A 154 -8.55 -2.08 9.57
N LYS A 155 -8.28 -0.82 9.92
CA LYS A 155 -8.79 0.35 9.18
C LYS A 155 -8.24 0.38 7.75
N PHE A 156 -6.93 0.14 7.61
CA PHE A 156 -6.27 0.05 6.32
C PHE A 156 -6.86 -1.07 5.45
N THR A 157 -7.14 -2.22 6.07
CA THR A 157 -7.77 -3.37 5.42
C THR A 157 -9.13 -3.01 4.87
N LEU A 158 -10.00 -2.41 5.70
CA LEU A 158 -11.35 -2.01 5.32
C LEU A 158 -11.35 -1.03 4.16
N ASN A 159 -10.50 0.01 4.24
CA ASN A 159 -10.40 1.00 3.17
C ASN A 159 -9.96 0.32 1.86
N CYS A 160 -8.88 -0.46 1.89
CA CYS A 160 -8.43 -1.23 0.72
C CYS A 160 -9.53 -2.13 0.12
N MET A 161 -10.33 -2.82 0.94
CA MET A 161 -11.40 -3.71 0.41
C MET A 161 -12.54 -2.95 -0.26
N ILE A 162 -12.88 -1.77 0.25
CA ILE A 162 -14.02 -0.98 -0.25
C ILE A 162 -13.64 -0.20 -1.51
N THR A 163 -12.36 0.14 -1.68
CA THR A 163 -11.96 1.13 -2.68
C THR A 163 -10.96 0.68 -3.73
N CYS A 164 -10.25 -0.44 -3.53
CA CYS A 164 -9.31 -1.02 -4.51
C CYS A 164 -9.92 -2.26 -5.17
#